data_AF-A0A502DPT0-F1
#
_entry.id   AF-A0A502DPT0-F1
#
_cell.length_a   1.000
_cell.length_b   1.000
_cell.length_c   1.000
_cell.angle_alpha   90.00
_cell.angle_beta   90.00
_cell.angle_gamma   90.00
#
_symmetry.space_group_name_H-M   'P 1'
#
loop_
_entity.id
_entity.type
_entity.pdbx_description
1 polymer ?
#
loop_
_entity_poly.entity_id
_entity_poly.type
_entity_poly.pdbx_seq_one_letter_code
_entity_poly.pdbx_strand_id
1 'polypeptide(L)' 'MTTAGRLKGRVVVITGACGSIGRATTLRLALEGPEAIVALDAQSNFDRLADTTECVLYPSG' A
#
# COMPACT_ATOMS: atom_id res chain seq x y z
N MET A 1 7.73 -18.42 4.80
CA MET A 1 6.57 -18.45 3.89
C MET A 1 6.61 -17.16 3.07
N THR A 2 6.93 -17.22 1.78
CA THR A 2 7.01 -16.02 0.92
C THR A 2 5.60 -15.59 0.53
N THR A 3 5.11 -14.50 1.10
CA THR A 3 3.75 -13.98 0.91
C THR A 3 3.56 -13.27 -0.44
N ALA A 4 4.57 -13.27 -1.31
CA ALA A 4 4.52 -12.61 -2.61
C ALA A 4 3.41 -13.22 -3.49
N GLY A 5 2.59 -12.36 -4.11
CA GLY A 5 1.52 -12.76 -5.02
C GLY A 5 0.20 -13.20 -4.36
N ARG A 6 0.09 -13.18 -3.03
CA ARG A 6 -1.14 -13.58 -2.32
C ARG A 6 -2.35 -12.72 -2.68
N LEU A 7 -2.12 -11.47 -3.07
CA LEU A 7 -3.16 -10.53 -3.43
C LEU A 7 -3.30 -10.33 -4.95
N LYS A 8 -2.61 -11.13 -5.77
CA LYS A 8 -2.69 -11.02 -7.24
C LYS A 8 -4.14 -11.08 -7.73
N GLY A 9 -4.53 -10.10 -8.55
CA GLY A 9 -5.89 -9.96 -9.09
C GLY A 9 -6.93 -9.51 -8.05
N ARG A 10 -6.51 -9.02 -6.89
CA ARG A 10 -7.40 -8.48 -5.84
C ARG A 10 -7.23 -6.97 -5.73
N VAL A 11 -8.33 -6.29 -5.47
CA VAL A 11 -8.34 -4.89 -5.04
C VAL A 11 -8.38 -4.87 -3.51
N VAL A 12 -7.50 -4.10 -2.90
CA VAL A 12 -7.39 -3.95 -1.44
C VAL A 12 -7.85 -2.56 -1.04
N VAL A 13 -8.82 -2.46 -0.12
CA VAL A 13 -9.27 -1.20 0.45
C VAL A 13 -8.70 -1.05 1.85
N ILE A 14 -8.07 0.08 2.14
CA ILE A 14 -7.42 0.35 3.43
C ILE A 14 -7.96 1.65 4.00
N THR A 15 -8.57 1.58 5.18
CA THR A 15 -9.00 2.75 5.94
C THR A 15 -7.92 3.20 6.91
N GLY A 16 -7.85 4.50 7.23
CA GLY A 16 -6.78 5.05 8.06
C GLY A 16 -5.39 4.90 7.41
N ALA A 17 -5.34 4.86 6.08
CA ALA A 17 -4.17 4.49 5.28
C ALA A 17 -2.96 5.45 5.44
N CYS A 18 -3.20 6.70 5.81
CA CYS A 18 -2.15 7.70 6.07
C CYS A 18 -1.64 7.65 7.51
N GLY A 19 -2.41 7.05 8.44
CA GLY A 19 -2.01 6.83 9.83
C GLY A 19 -0.87 5.82 9.98
N SER A 20 -0.34 5.65 11.21
CA SER A 20 0.82 4.78 11.48
C SER A 20 0.63 3.34 11.00
N ILE A 21 -0.40 2.67 11.51
CA ILE A 21 -0.71 1.27 11.19
C ILE A 21 -1.20 1.14 9.74
N GLY A 22 -2.10 2.02 9.29
CA GLY A 22 -2.62 1.95 7.92
C GLY A 22 -1.54 2.16 6.87
N ARG A 23 -0.57 3.05 7.12
CA ARG A 23 0.59 3.24 6.23
C ARG A 23 1.46 1.99 6.19
N ALA A 24 1.83 1.45 7.35
CA ALA A 24 2.63 0.21 7.40
C ALA A 24 1.91 -0.97 6.72
N THR A 25 0.60 -1.05 6.88
CA THR A 25 -0.25 -2.07 6.25
C THR A 25 -0.28 -1.90 4.74
N THR A 26 -0.47 -0.66 4.25
CA THR A 26 -0.43 -0.33 2.83
C THR A 26 0.86 -0.77 2.18
N LEU A 27 2.01 -0.41 2.76
CA LEU A 27 3.33 -0.77 2.23
C LEU A 27 3.53 -2.29 2.21
N ARG A 28 3.10 -2.98 3.26
CA ARG A 28 3.26 -4.44 3.35
C ARG A 28 2.41 -5.19 2.33
N LEU A 29 1.16 -4.76 2.15
CA LEU A 29 0.21 -5.40 1.24
C LEU A 29 0.53 -5.08 -0.23
N ALA A 30 1.10 -3.90 -0.51
CA ALA A 30 1.60 -3.57 -1.85
C ALA A 30 2.61 -4.62 -2.36
N LEU A 31 3.50 -5.10 -1.49
CA LEU A 31 4.47 -6.15 -1.81
C LEU A 31 3.85 -7.53 -2.10
N GLU A 32 2.57 -7.75 -1.76
CA GLU A 32 1.85 -8.98 -2.09
C GLU A 32 1.25 -8.95 -3.51
N GLY A 33 1.43 -7.84 -4.24
CA GLY A 33 1.07 -7.67 -5.65
C GLY A 33 -0.43 -7.59 -5.93
N PRO A 34 -1.21 -6.74 -5.23
CA PRO A 34 -2.61 -6.49 -5.57
C PRO A 34 -2.75 -5.86 -6.96
N GLU A 35 -3.95 -5.98 -7.54
CA GLU A 35 -4.32 -5.27 -8.76
C GLU A 35 -4.40 -3.76 -8.52
N ALA A 36 -4.95 -3.36 -7.36
CA ALA A 36 -5.02 -1.98 -6.94
C ALA A 36 -5.12 -1.86 -5.41
N ILE A 37 -4.67 -0.71 -4.89
CA ILE A 37 -4.91 -0.30 -3.50
C ILE A 37 -5.77 0.97 -3.53
N VAL A 38 -6.87 0.93 -2.77
CA VAL A 38 -7.74 2.08 -2.53
C VAL A 38 -7.51 2.56 -1.10
N ALA A 39 -6.86 3.71 -0.96
CA ALA A 39 -6.60 4.34 0.33
C ALA A 39 -7.75 5.26 0.73
N LEU A 40 -8.28 5.09 1.94
CA LEU A 40 -9.31 5.91 2.55
C LEU A 40 -8.77 6.45 3.87
N ASP A 41 -8.78 7.76 4.05
CA ASP A 41 -8.34 8.39 5.30
C ASP A 41 -9.04 9.73 5.50
N ALA A 42 -9.22 10.12 6.77
CA ALA A 42 -9.66 11.46 7.15
C ALA A 42 -8.50 12.48 7.05
N GLN A 43 -7.26 12.00 7.14
CA GLN A 43 -6.06 12.78 6.87
C GLN A 43 -5.88 12.98 5.36
N SER A 44 -5.30 14.12 4.96
CA SER A 44 -5.15 14.49 3.55
C SER A 44 -3.74 14.23 3.00
N ASN A 45 -2.94 13.35 3.63
CA ASN A 45 -1.52 13.16 3.30
C ASN A 45 -1.28 11.96 2.36
N PHE A 46 -2.05 11.87 1.28
CA PHE A 46 -1.99 10.75 0.33
C PHE A 46 -0.72 10.78 -0.52
N ASP A 47 -0.18 11.97 -0.85
CA ASP A 47 1.04 12.11 -1.66
C ASP A 47 2.22 11.39 -0.99
N ARG A 48 2.44 11.63 0.31
CA ARG A 48 3.50 10.96 1.06
C ARG A 48 3.31 9.44 1.13
N LEU A 49 2.07 8.98 1.20
CA LEU A 49 1.75 7.56 1.19
C LEU A 49 2.08 6.95 -0.18
N ALA A 50 1.70 7.63 -1.26
CA ALA A 50 2.01 7.23 -2.63
C ALA A 50 3.52 7.17 -2.87
N ASP A 51 4.26 8.25 -2.60
CA ASP A 51 5.71 8.34 -2.78
C ASP A 51 6.45 7.20 -2.05
N THR A 52 6.03 6.91 -0.81
CA THR A 52 6.65 5.81 -0.03
C THR A 52 6.33 4.46 -0.66
N THR A 53 5.10 4.27 -1.13
CA THR A 53 4.65 3.00 -1.72
C THR A 53 5.38 2.77 -3.05
N GLU A 54 5.53 3.79 -3.88
CA GLU A 54 6.32 3.73 -5.12
C GLU A 54 7.78 3.38 -4.84
N CYS A 55 8.44 4.05 -3.89
CA CYS A 55 9.81 3.70 -3.49
C CYS A 55 9.95 2.23 -3.06
N VAL A 56 8.95 1.68 -2.38
CA VAL A 56 8.97 0.28 -1.90
C VAL A 56 8.73 -0.70 -3.05
N LEU A 57 7.86 -0.37 -4.00
CA LEU A 57 7.55 -1.22 -5.14
C LEU A 57 8.63 -1.16 -6.24
N TYR A 58 9.21 0.02 -6.43
CA TYR A 58 10.18 0.35 -7.47
C TYR A 58 11.39 1.05 -6.86
N PRO A 59 12.21 0.34 -6.06
CA PRO A 59 13.37 0.92 -5.37
C PRO A 59 14.50 1.38 -6.31
N SER A 60 14.37 1.11 -7.61
CA SER A 60 15.38 1.35 -8.65
C SER A 60 15.02 2.53 -9.57
N GLY A 61 14.17 3.46 -9.13
CA GLY A 61 13.98 4.74 -9.84
C GLY A 61 15.30 5.45 -10.11
#